data_AF-A0A4Y8KUA1-F1
#
_entry.id   AF-A0A4Y8KUA1-F1
#
_cell.length_a   1.000
_cell.length_b   1.000
_cell.length_c   1.000
_cell.angle_alpha   90.00
_cell.angle_beta   90.00
_cell.angle_gamma   90.00
#
_symmetry.space_group_name_H-M   'P 1'
#
loop_
_entity.id
_entity.type
_entity.pdbx_description
1 polymer ?
#
loop_
_entity_poly.entity_id
_entity_poly.type
_entity_poly.pdbx_seq_one_letter_code
_entity_poly.pdbx_strand_id
1 'polypeptide(L)'
;MATLFEEIKSYKETFKQKAPEEKQRIMAQATKELEESGIAKGLKTGDHAPDFTLPDATGQSVSLNEELSKGPVIITFYRGGWCPYCNLELKAYQAKLPDIQEAGAQLIAISPETPDSSLSTKEKNNLQYKVLSDEKNRVAEQFDLVFKMPDYLIDVYKDSGLDVPGHNGNEDWELPKPATFIVAQSGEIIFADVDSDYTKRTAPEKVIDILKNHQ
;
A
#
# COMPACT_ATOMS: atom_id res chain seq x y z
N MET A 1 14.95 16.17 -7.35
CA MET A 1 14.27 14.92 -7.75
C MET A 1 12.83 15.25 -8.05
N ALA A 2 12.18 14.54 -8.97
CA ALA A 2 10.75 14.71 -9.22
C ALA A 2 9.96 14.32 -7.96
N THR A 3 8.85 15.01 -7.71
CA THR A 3 7.91 14.66 -6.64
C THR A 3 7.14 13.39 -7.01
N LEU A 4 6.59 12.69 -6.02
CA LEU A 4 5.76 11.50 -6.24
C LEU A 4 4.64 11.76 -7.27
N PHE A 5 3.98 12.92 -7.19
CA PHE A 5 2.89 13.27 -8.10
C PHE A 5 3.35 13.55 -9.53
N GLU A 6 4.54 14.09 -9.73
CA GLU A 6 5.13 14.25 -11.06
C GLU A 6 5.46 12.88 -11.68
N GLU A 7 6.03 11.96 -10.90
CA GLU A 7 6.33 10.60 -11.37
C GLU A 7 5.04 9.82 -11.68
N ILE A 8 4.02 9.90 -10.83
CA ILE A 8 2.70 9.30 -11.08
C ILE A 8 2.08 9.88 -12.34
N LYS A 9 2.14 11.20 -12.53
CA LYS A 9 1.61 11.86 -13.73
C LYS A 9 2.32 11.37 -14.99
N SER A 10 3.65 11.36 -14.98
CA SER A 10 4.48 10.87 -16.09
C SER A 10 4.17 9.40 -16.42
N TYR A 11 4.03 8.57 -15.38
CA TYR A 11 3.67 7.16 -15.57
C TYR A 11 2.26 6.99 -16.15
N LYS A 12 1.27 7.77 -15.66
CA LYS A 12 -0.10 7.77 -16.22
C LYS A 12 -0.11 8.15 -17.69
N GLU A 13 0.66 9.16 -18.08
CA GLU A 13 0.79 9.58 -19.49
C GLU A 13 1.41 8.47 -20.34
N THR A 14 2.48 7.85 -19.85
CA THR A 14 3.11 6.70 -20.52
C THR A 14 2.16 5.51 -20.65
N PHE A 15 1.40 5.21 -19.60
CA PHE A 15 0.40 4.15 -19.60
C PHE A 15 -0.69 4.41 -20.63
N LYS A 16 -1.22 5.64 -20.71
CA LYS A 16 -2.23 6.02 -21.71
C LYS A 16 -1.74 5.87 -23.14
N GLN A 17 -0.44 6.09 -23.39
CA GLN A 17 0.15 5.96 -24.73
C GLN A 17 0.44 4.51 -25.12
N LYS A 18 0.81 3.66 -24.16
CA LYS A 18 1.30 2.29 -24.43
C LYS A 18 0.27 1.19 -24.19
N ALA A 19 -0.66 1.38 -23.26
CA ALA A 19 -1.65 0.37 -22.93
C ALA A 19 -2.78 0.36 -23.97
N PRO A 20 -3.27 -0.82 -24.40
CA PRO A 20 -4.45 -0.90 -25.24
C PRO A 20 -5.65 -0.14 -24.64
N GLU A 21 -6.45 0.52 -25.47
CA GLU A 21 -7.60 1.30 -24.98
C GLU A 21 -8.57 0.45 -24.15
N GLU A 22 -8.80 -0.79 -24.55
CA GLU A 22 -9.66 -1.73 -23.84
C GLU A 22 -9.17 -1.96 -22.41
N LYS A 23 -7.86 -2.21 -22.24
CA LYS A 23 -7.24 -2.31 -20.92
C LYS A 23 -7.46 -1.04 -20.10
N GLN A 24 -7.29 0.14 -20.71
CA GLN A 24 -7.53 1.41 -20.00
C GLN A 24 -8.98 1.54 -19.53
N ARG A 25 -9.95 1.17 -20.38
CA ARG A 25 -11.38 1.21 -20.05
C ARG A 25 -11.73 0.23 -18.93
N ILE A 26 -11.25 -1.02 -19.02
CA ILE A 26 -11.47 -2.04 -17.98
C ILE A 26 -10.92 -1.59 -16.63
N MET A 27 -9.70 -1.04 -16.62
CA MET A 27 -9.08 -0.54 -15.39
C MET A 27 -9.90 0.62 -14.78
N ALA A 28 -10.39 1.55 -15.60
CA ALA A 28 -11.22 2.65 -15.15
C ALA A 28 -12.61 2.18 -14.65
N GLN A 29 -13.19 1.18 -15.33
CA GLN A 29 -14.45 0.56 -14.93
C GLN A 29 -14.31 -0.12 -13.57
N ALA A 30 -13.27 -0.94 -13.37
CA ALA A 30 -13.03 -1.62 -12.09
C ALA A 30 -12.87 -0.63 -10.93
N THR A 31 -12.13 0.46 -11.13
CA THR A 31 -12.01 1.54 -10.12
C THR A 31 -13.36 2.14 -9.78
N LYS A 32 -14.18 2.45 -10.80
CA LYS A 32 -15.49 3.05 -10.60
C LYS A 32 -16.47 2.10 -9.89
N GLU A 33 -16.51 0.84 -10.30
CA GLU A 33 -17.36 -0.17 -9.67
C GLU A 33 -16.96 -0.41 -8.21
N LEU A 34 -15.66 -0.43 -7.92
CA LEU A 34 -15.16 -0.54 -6.55
C LEU A 34 -15.58 0.64 -5.68
N GLU A 35 -15.49 1.88 -6.21
CA GLU A 35 -15.99 3.08 -5.53
C GLU A 35 -17.51 2.98 -5.26
N GLU A 36 -18.29 2.64 -6.27
CA GLU A 36 -19.75 2.57 -6.20
C GLU A 36 -20.26 1.43 -5.30
N SER A 37 -19.51 0.34 -5.18
CA SER A 37 -19.86 -0.79 -4.31
C SER A 37 -19.87 -0.43 -2.82
N GLY A 38 -19.09 0.59 -2.43
CA GLY A 38 -18.93 0.98 -1.03
C GLY A 38 -18.31 -0.11 -0.14
N ILE A 39 -17.67 -1.14 -0.69
CA ILE A 39 -16.88 -2.12 0.08
C ILE A 39 -15.45 -1.60 0.27
N ALA A 40 -14.72 -2.22 1.20
CA ALA A 40 -13.35 -1.84 1.53
C ALA A 40 -13.25 -0.33 1.80
N LYS A 41 -14.02 0.17 2.77
CA LYS A 41 -14.09 1.62 3.05
C LYS A 41 -12.84 2.13 3.76
N GLY A 42 -12.09 1.22 4.37
CA GLY A 42 -10.98 1.56 5.23
C GLY A 42 -11.45 2.04 6.61
N LEU A 43 -10.56 1.89 7.59
CA LEU A 43 -10.67 2.63 8.85
C LEU A 43 -10.52 4.14 8.60
N LYS A 44 -11.06 4.96 9.50
CA LYS A 44 -10.97 6.43 9.42
C LYS A 44 -10.23 7.01 10.62
N THR A 45 -9.89 8.30 10.50
CA THR A 45 -9.37 9.09 11.63
C THR A 45 -10.30 8.97 12.84
N GLY A 46 -9.71 8.73 14.02
CA GLY A 46 -10.38 8.51 15.30
C GLY A 46 -10.70 7.04 15.61
N ASP A 47 -10.63 6.14 14.62
CA ASP A 47 -10.70 4.69 14.89
C ASP A 47 -9.38 4.20 15.52
N HIS A 48 -9.39 3.05 16.20
CA HIS A 48 -8.16 2.41 16.68
C HIS A 48 -7.66 1.40 15.65
N ALA A 49 -6.35 1.42 15.39
CA ALA A 49 -5.71 0.45 14.52
C ALA A 49 -5.73 -0.95 15.19
N PRO A 50 -6.21 -2.00 14.50
CA PRO A 50 -6.08 -3.37 14.95
C PRO A 50 -4.60 -3.73 15.16
N ASP A 51 -4.28 -4.36 16.29
CA ASP A 51 -2.93 -4.88 16.50
C ASP A 51 -2.66 -6.07 15.57
N PHE A 52 -1.41 -6.22 15.15
CA PHE A 52 -0.98 -7.32 14.32
C PHE A 52 0.46 -7.70 14.62
N THR A 53 0.81 -8.91 14.22
CA THR A 53 2.19 -9.37 14.12
C THR A 53 2.37 -10.08 12.79
N LEU A 54 3.23 -9.53 11.94
CA LEU A 54 3.49 -10.05 10.60
C LEU A 54 4.99 -10.32 10.41
N PRO A 55 5.37 -11.31 9.61
CA PRO A 55 6.76 -11.49 9.21
C PRO A 55 7.19 -10.38 8.25
N ASP A 56 8.41 -9.91 8.41
CA ASP A 56 9.09 -9.13 7.38
C ASP A 56 9.65 -10.04 6.27
N ALA A 57 10.24 -9.42 5.25
CA ALA A 57 10.88 -10.13 4.13
C ALA A 57 12.01 -11.11 4.52
N THR A 58 12.53 -11.05 5.75
CA THR A 58 13.56 -11.98 6.26
C THR A 58 12.98 -13.05 7.19
N GLY A 59 11.65 -13.04 7.39
CA GLY A 59 10.94 -13.93 8.31
C GLY A 59 10.94 -13.43 9.76
N GLN A 60 11.48 -12.24 10.04
CA GLN A 60 11.45 -11.66 11.38
C GLN A 60 10.04 -11.14 11.69
N SER A 61 9.47 -11.56 12.82
CA SER A 61 8.17 -11.04 13.27
C SER A 61 8.28 -9.57 13.70
N VAL A 62 7.32 -8.76 13.24
CA VAL A 62 7.16 -7.35 13.58
C VAL A 62 5.76 -7.13 14.12
N SER A 63 5.66 -6.61 15.35
CA SER A 63 4.40 -6.25 16.00
C SER A 63 4.10 -4.76 15.89
N LEU A 64 2.85 -4.40 15.60
CA LEU A 64 2.43 -2.99 15.59
C LEU A 64 2.61 -2.36 16.97
N ASN A 65 2.16 -3.02 18.03
CA ASN A 65 2.30 -2.53 19.41
C ASN A 65 3.76 -2.25 19.81
N GLU A 66 4.69 -3.13 19.42
CA GLU A 66 6.12 -2.92 19.68
C GLU A 66 6.67 -1.69 18.93
N GLU A 67 6.22 -1.46 17.70
CA GLU A 67 6.62 -0.29 16.91
C GLU A 67 6.01 1.01 17.47
N LEU A 68 4.75 0.97 17.89
CA LEU A 68 4.06 2.10 18.53
C LEU A 68 4.71 2.53 19.86
N SER A 69 5.33 1.59 20.59
CA SER A 69 6.09 1.91 21.79
C SER A 69 7.31 2.81 21.54
N LYS A 70 7.80 2.87 20.29
CA LYS A 70 8.98 3.66 19.87
C LYS A 70 8.58 5.04 19.32
N GLY A 71 7.35 5.19 18.85
CA GLY A 71 6.82 6.43 18.26
C GLY A 71 5.59 6.14 17.39
N PRO A 72 4.95 7.17 16.80
CA PRO A 72 3.87 6.98 15.84
C PRO A 72 4.31 6.10 14.66
N VAL A 73 3.40 5.36 14.06
CA VAL A 73 3.69 4.45 12.93
C VAL A 73 2.90 4.88 11.71
N ILE A 74 3.61 5.13 10.60
CA ILE A 74 3.01 5.23 9.28
C ILE A 74 2.86 3.81 8.72
N ILE A 75 1.65 3.43 8.34
CA ILE A 75 1.34 2.15 7.71
C ILE A 75 0.88 2.41 6.28
N THR A 76 1.60 1.89 5.29
CA THR A 76 1.17 1.93 3.89
C THR A 76 0.83 0.53 3.38
N PHE A 77 -0.42 0.34 2.99
CA PHE A 77 -0.88 -0.89 2.33
C PHE A 77 -0.70 -0.74 0.82
N TYR A 78 -0.13 -1.75 0.19
CA TYR A 78 0.11 -1.76 -1.24
C TYR A 78 -0.23 -3.12 -1.86
N ARG A 79 -0.43 -3.13 -3.17
CA ARG A 79 -0.96 -4.30 -3.90
C ARG A 79 0.07 -5.41 -4.11
N GLY A 80 1.33 -5.02 -4.19
CA GLY A 80 2.48 -5.88 -4.49
C GLY A 80 3.55 -5.14 -5.30
N GLY A 81 4.78 -5.66 -5.30
CA GLY A 81 5.94 -5.07 -5.96
C GLY A 81 5.89 -5.13 -7.49
N TRP A 82 4.96 -5.90 -8.05
CA TRP A 82 4.61 -5.87 -9.46
C TRP A 82 3.84 -4.60 -9.85
N CYS A 83 3.28 -3.85 -8.89
CA CYS A 83 2.47 -2.66 -9.17
C CYS A 83 3.35 -1.40 -9.32
N PRO A 84 3.37 -0.75 -10.50
CA PRO A 84 4.24 0.41 -10.75
C PRO A 84 3.96 1.60 -9.81
N TYR A 85 2.70 1.92 -9.56
CA TYR A 85 2.31 3.00 -8.64
C TYR A 85 2.71 2.72 -7.19
N CYS A 86 2.73 1.46 -6.78
CA CYS A 86 3.21 1.08 -5.45
C CYS A 86 4.72 1.30 -5.36
N ASN A 87 5.49 0.90 -6.38
CA ASN A 87 6.94 1.13 -6.38
C ASN A 87 7.32 2.61 -6.37
N LEU A 88 6.56 3.48 -7.06
CA LEU A 88 6.77 4.93 -7.00
C LEU A 88 6.55 5.48 -5.58
N GLU A 89 5.46 5.08 -4.94
CA GLU A 89 5.16 5.48 -3.56
C GLU A 89 6.23 4.98 -2.59
N LEU A 90 6.60 3.69 -2.64
CA LEU A 90 7.62 3.11 -1.77
C LEU A 90 8.98 3.82 -1.91
N LYS A 91 9.37 4.17 -3.15
CA LYS A 91 10.61 4.94 -3.39
C LYS A 91 10.52 6.37 -2.85
N ALA A 92 9.38 7.03 -3.00
CA ALA A 92 9.18 8.37 -2.45
C ALA A 92 9.28 8.36 -0.92
N TYR A 93 8.65 7.38 -0.26
CA TYR A 93 8.78 7.17 1.18
C TYR A 93 10.22 6.86 1.59
N GLN A 94 10.94 6.02 0.83
CA GLN A 94 12.34 5.73 1.10
C GLN A 94 13.22 6.98 1.03
N ALA A 95 12.99 7.85 0.04
CA ALA A 95 13.72 9.11 -0.10
C ALA A 95 13.47 10.09 1.06
N LYS A 96 12.32 9.93 1.73
CA LYS A 96 11.88 10.76 2.85
C LYS A 96 11.95 10.07 4.22
N LEU A 97 12.51 8.85 4.26
CA LEU A 97 12.64 8.08 5.50
C LEU A 97 13.41 8.83 6.59
N PRO A 98 14.52 9.54 6.32
CA PRO A 98 15.21 10.32 7.36
C PRO A 98 14.32 11.41 7.97
N ASP A 99 13.57 12.15 7.14
CA ASP A 99 12.66 13.21 7.59
C ASP A 99 11.51 12.63 8.45
N ILE A 100 11.01 11.45 8.09
CA ILE A 100 9.99 10.70 8.87
C ILE A 100 10.54 10.28 10.24
N GLN A 101 11.77 9.75 10.26
CA GLN A 101 12.44 9.32 11.49
C GLN A 101 12.78 10.51 12.39
N GLU A 102 13.19 11.65 11.81
CA GLU A 102 13.40 12.91 12.53
C GLU A 102 12.10 13.44 13.15
N ALA A 103 10.96 13.21 12.49
CA ALA A 103 9.63 13.48 13.05
C ALA A 103 9.19 12.45 14.12
N GLY A 104 10.06 11.50 14.49
CA GLY A 104 9.82 10.52 15.55
C GLY A 104 8.97 9.32 15.12
N ALA A 105 8.63 9.18 13.84
CA ALA A 105 7.76 8.12 13.36
C ALA A 105 8.52 6.94 12.77
N GLN A 106 7.91 5.76 12.86
CA GLN A 106 8.30 4.56 12.13
C GLN A 106 7.51 4.45 10.82
N LEU A 107 8.03 3.69 9.87
CA LEU A 107 7.34 3.40 8.60
C LEU A 107 7.29 1.88 8.36
N ILE A 108 6.09 1.40 8.03
CA ILE A 108 5.81 0.01 7.70
C ILE A 108 5.03 -0.03 6.38
N ALA A 109 5.49 -0.87 5.44
CA ALA A 109 4.72 -1.22 4.24
C ALA A 109 4.20 -2.65 4.34
N ILE A 110 2.96 -2.88 3.92
CA ILE A 110 2.27 -4.17 4.03
C ILE A 110 1.65 -4.54 2.68
N SER A 111 1.86 -5.77 2.22
CA SER A 111 1.18 -6.34 1.04
C SER A 111 0.81 -7.81 1.28
N PRO A 112 -0.10 -8.38 0.46
CA PRO A 112 -0.39 -9.81 0.50
C PRO A 112 0.69 -10.70 -0.10
N GLU A 113 1.78 -10.12 -0.61
CA GLU A 113 2.85 -10.89 -1.22
C GLU A 113 3.52 -11.79 -0.20
N THR A 114 3.90 -13.01 -0.59
CA THR A 114 4.68 -13.91 0.26
C THR A 114 6.00 -13.25 0.69
N PRO A 115 6.63 -13.67 1.80
CA PRO A 115 7.91 -13.10 2.24
C PRO A 115 8.99 -13.10 1.15
N ASP A 116 9.07 -14.16 0.34
CA ASP A 116 10.01 -14.27 -0.79
C ASP A 116 9.73 -13.22 -1.88
N SER A 117 8.45 -13.02 -2.24
CA SER A 117 8.05 -11.99 -3.19
C SER A 117 8.31 -10.59 -2.64
N SER A 118 8.02 -10.37 -1.35
CA SER A 118 8.25 -9.12 -0.63
C SER A 118 9.74 -8.79 -0.49
N LEU A 119 10.60 -9.79 -0.30
CA LEU A 119 12.06 -9.63 -0.31
C LEU A 119 12.52 -9.12 -1.67
N SER A 120 12.03 -9.71 -2.77
CA SER A 120 12.34 -9.21 -4.11
C SER A 120 11.90 -7.76 -4.28
N THR A 121 10.78 -7.37 -3.68
CA THR A 121 10.27 -5.99 -3.69
C THR A 121 11.18 -5.06 -2.89
N LYS A 122 11.63 -5.47 -1.70
CA LYS A 122 12.59 -4.73 -0.88
C LYS A 122 13.92 -4.54 -1.60
N GLU A 123 14.44 -5.59 -2.24
CA GLU A 123 15.68 -5.55 -3.02
C GLU A 123 15.56 -4.62 -4.24
N LYS A 124 14.47 -4.74 -5.02
CA LYS A 124 14.21 -3.89 -6.20
C LYS A 124 14.07 -2.41 -5.86
N ASN A 125 13.62 -2.10 -4.64
CA ASN A 125 13.36 -0.74 -4.20
C ASN A 125 14.40 -0.21 -3.18
N ASN A 126 15.39 -1.03 -2.80
CA ASN A 126 16.42 -0.73 -1.79
C ASN A 126 15.85 -0.14 -0.48
N LEU A 127 14.73 -0.69 -0.01
CA LEU A 127 13.99 -0.14 1.13
C LEU A 127 14.68 -0.48 2.45
N GLN A 128 14.86 0.54 3.29
CA GLN A 128 15.49 0.48 4.61
C GLN A 128 14.47 0.41 5.75
N TYR A 129 13.20 0.69 5.47
CA TYR A 129 12.09 0.52 6.42
C TYR A 129 11.48 -0.90 6.32
N LYS A 130 10.56 -1.21 7.24
CA LYS A 130 9.98 -2.55 7.38
C LYS A 130 8.98 -2.82 6.25
N VAL A 131 9.14 -3.95 5.57
CA VAL A 131 8.20 -4.44 4.55
C VAL A 131 7.69 -5.80 5.02
N LEU A 132 6.39 -5.89 5.27
CA LEU A 132 5.74 -7.04 5.90
C LEU A 132 4.86 -7.78 4.90
N SER A 133 4.78 -9.09 5.10
CA SER A 133 3.93 -9.99 4.32
C SER A 133 2.66 -10.29 5.11
N ASP A 134 1.51 -9.86 4.57
CA ASP A 134 0.16 -10.14 5.09
C ASP A 134 -0.51 -11.23 4.26
N GLU A 135 0.03 -12.45 4.34
CA GLU A 135 -0.52 -13.59 3.60
C GLU A 135 -2.02 -13.74 3.87
N LYS A 136 -2.79 -13.87 2.77
CA LYS A 136 -4.26 -13.94 2.78
C LYS A 136 -4.95 -12.66 3.28
N ASN A 137 -4.27 -11.51 3.20
CA ASN A 137 -4.80 -10.19 3.53
C ASN A 137 -5.40 -10.07 4.95
N ARG A 138 -4.97 -10.87 5.93
CA ARG A 138 -5.62 -10.96 7.24
C ARG A 138 -5.61 -9.64 8.01
N VAL A 139 -4.55 -8.86 7.88
CA VAL A 139 -4.45 -7.52 8.50
C VAL A 139 -5.20 -6.52 7.64
N ALA A 140 -5.05 -6.56 6.31
CA ALA A 140 -5.79 -5.69 5.41
C ALA A 140 -7.32 -5.85 5.55
N GLU A 141 -7.83 -7.05 5.84
CA GLU A 141 -9.25 -7.30 6.15
C GLU A 141 -9.69 -6.58 7.43
N GLN A 142 -8.85 -6.59 8.47
CA GLN A 142 -9.13 -5.89 9.73
C GLN A 142 -9.14 -4.37 9.56
N PHE A 143 -8.41 -3.86 8.58
CA PHE A 143 -8.44 -2.46 8.18
C PHE A 143 -9.57 -2.13 7.18
N ASP A 144 -10.43 -3.10 6.82
CA ASP A 144 -11.48 -2.98 5.80
C ASP A 144 -10.95 -2.49 4.45
N LEU A 145 -9.90 -3.13 3.93
CA LEU A 145 -9.24 -2.74 2.67
C LEU A 145 -9.42 -3.76 1.54
N VAL A 146 -9.87 -4.97 1.84
CA VAL A 146 -9.81 -6.09 0.88
C VAL A 146 -11.01 -6.07 -0.04
N PHE A 147 -10.75 -6.24 -1.34
CA PHE A 147 -11.78 -6.48 -2.33
C PHE A 147 -11.38 -7.66 -3.21
N LYS A 148 -12.40 -8.39 -3.67
CA LYS A 148 -12.24 -9.43 -4.66
C LYS A 148 -12.18 -8.81 -6.05
N MET A 149 -11.18 -9.21 -6.84
CA MET A 149 -11.08 -8.77 -8.22
C MET A 149 -12.22 -9.38 -9.06
N PRO A 150 -12.90 -8.60 -9.91
CA PRO A 150 -13.87 -9.15 -10.84
C PRO A 150 -13.17 -9.96 -11.95
N ASP A 151 -13.84 -11.00 -12.46
CA ASP A 151 -13.26 -11.95 -13.43
C ASP A 151 -12.66 -11.26 -14.66
N TYR A 152 -13.34 -10.25 -15.19
CA TYR A 152 -12.85 -9.47 -16.34
C TYR A 152 -11.52 -8.75 -16.06
N LEU A 153 -11.27 -8.36 -14.80
CA LEU A 153 -10.01 -7.71 -14.40
C LEU A 153 -8.91 -8.74 -14.21
N ILE A 154 -9.26 -9.93 -13.71
CA ILE A 154 -8.35 -11.08 -13.60
C ILE A 154 -7.80 -11.44 -14.99
N ASP A 155 -8.67 -11.49 -16.00
CA ASP A 155 -8.27 -11.80 -17.38
C ASP A 155 -7.27 -10.78 -17.93
N VAL A 156 -7.52 -9.48 -17.74
CA VAL A 156 -6.56 -8.42 -18.13
C VAL A 156 -5.19 -8.60 -17.48
N TYR A 157 -5.14 -9.10 -16.23
CA TYR A 157 -3.90 -9.27 -15.49
C TYR A 157 -3.13 -10.47 -16.04
N LYS A 158 -3.83 -11.57 -16.29
CA LYS A 158 -3.27 -12.77 -16.93
C LYS A 158 -2.74 -12.47 -18.33
N ASP A 159 -3.50 -11.75 -19.15
CA ASP A 159 -3.11 -11.34 -20.51
C ASP A 159 -1.88 -10.43 -20.51
N SER A 160 -1.68 -9.69 -19.42
CA SER A 160 -0.50 -8.86 -19.20
C SER A 160 0.70 -9.65 -18.66
N GLY A 161 0.57 -10.96 -18.47
CA GLY A 161 1.59 -11.84 -17.90
C GLY A 161 1.77 -11.70 -16.38
N LEU A 162 0.80 -11.11 -15.67
CA LEU A 162 0.86 -10.91 -14.23
C LEU A 162 0.26 -12.10 -13.48
N ASP A 163 1.07 -12.74 -12.64
CA ASP A 163 0.68 -13.87 -11.80
C ASP A 163 0.44 -13.43 -10.34
N VAL A 164 -0.73 -12.83 -10.07
CA VAL A 164 -1.11 -12.42 -8.72
C VAL A 164 -1.13 -13.62 -7.74
N PRO A 165 -1.69 -14.79 -8.10
CA PRO A 165 -1.64 -15.96 -7.22
C PRO A 165 -0.23 -16.41 -6.83
N GLY A 166 0.70 -16.44 -7.78
CA GLY A 166 2.10 -16.78 -7.52
C GLY A 166 2.77 -15.79 -6.58
N HIS A 167 2.46 -14.49 -6.69
CA HIS A 167 2.98 -13.46 -5.79
C HIS A 167 2.40 -13.58 -4.37
N ASN A 168 1.10 -13.88 -4.23
CA ASN A 168 0.38 -13.88 -2.96
C ASN A 168 0.30 -15.27 -2.28
N GLY A 169 0.72 -16.33 -2.96
CA GLY A 169 0.69 -17.70 -2.44
C GLY A 169 -0.72 -18.29 -2.26
N ASN A 170 -1.73 -17.75 -2.93
CA ASN A 170 -3.12 -18.21 -2.87
C ASN A 170 -3.89 -17.91 -4.17
N GLU A 171 -5.04 -18.56 -4.39
CA GLU A 171 -5.88 -18.38 -5.58
C GLU A 171 -7.12 -17.51 -5.32
N ASP A 172 -7.10 -16.70 -4.26
CA ASP A 172 -8.30 -15.98 -3.81
C ASP A 172 -8.65 -14.78 -4.70
N TRP A 173 -7.67 -14.28 -5.48
CA TRP A 173 -7.78 -13.11 -6.36
C TRP A 173 -8.31 -11.87 -5.63
N GLU A 174 -7.78 -11.66 -4.43
CA GLU A 174 -8.07 -10.53 -3.57
C GLU A 174 -6.87 -9.61 -3.46
N LEU A 175 -7.14 -8.31 -3.40
CA LEU A 175 -6.12 -7.30 -3.20
C LEU A 175 -6.59 -6.26 -2.18
N PRO A 176 -5.66 -5.66 -1.41
CA PRO A 176 -5.99 -4.51 -0.61
C PRO A 176 -6.13 -3.28 -1.51
N LYS A 177 -7.08 -2.41 -1.19
CA LYS A 177 -7.02 -1.01 -1.62
C LYS A 177 -5.72 -0.41 -1.08
N PRO A 178 -4.93 0.28 -1.91
CA PRO A 178 -3.81 1.04 -1.41
C PRO A 178 -4.29 2.07 -0.40
N ALA A 179 -3.60 2.15 0.73
CA ALA A 179 -3.99 3.02 1.82
C ALA A 179 -2.77 3.52 2.58
N THR A 180 -2.87 4.70 3.16
CA THR A 180 -1.89 5.22 4.11
C THR A 180 -2.58 5.61 5.41
N PHE A 181 -2.06 5.11 6.52
CA PHE A 181 -2.49 5.47 7.86
C PHE A 181 -1.33 6.08 8.64
N ILE A 182 -1.63 7.01 9.54
CA ILE A 182 -0.74 7.38 10.64
C ILE A 182 -1.42 6.96 11.94
N VAL A 183 -0.77 6.08 12.68
CA VAL A 183 -1.23 5.56 13.96
C VAL A 183 -0.40 6.20 15.06
N ALA A 184 -1.05 6.94 15.96
CA ALA A 184 -0.39 7.52 17.14
C ALA A 184 -0.03 6.43 18.15
N GLN A 185 0.88 6.73 19.09
CA GLN A 185 1.33 5.76 20.11
C GLN A 185 0.20 5.18 20.98
N SER A 186 -0.94 5.88 21.06
CA SER A 186 -2.15 5.39 21.72
C SER A 186 -2.84 4.23 20.97
N GLY A 187 -2.48 3.98 19.72
CA GLY A 187 -3.18 3.10 18.79
C GLY A 187 -4.28 3.81 17.98
N GLU A 188 -4.54 5.10 18.23
CA GLU A 188 -5.52 5.88 17.47
C GLU A 188 -4.99 6.26 16.08
N ILE A 189 -5.83 6.12 15.07
CA ILE A 189 -5.54 6.57 13.70
C ILE A 189 -5.76 8.08 13.64
N ILE A 190 -4.69 8.85 13.48
CA ILE A 190 -4.74 10.32 13.36
C ILE A 190 -4.87 10.78 11.90
N PHE A 191 -4.52 9.91 10.95
CA PHE A 191 -4.70 10.15 9.53
C PHE A 191 -5.02 8.84 8.81
N ALA A 192 -5.97 8.90 7.88
CA ALA A 192 -6.31 7.81 6.97
C ALA A 192 -6.52 8.37 5.56
N ASP A 193 -5.91 7.73 4.57
CA ASP A 193 -6.14 7.96 3.14
C ASP A 193 -6.39 6.61 2.46
N VAL A 194 -7.63 6.41 2.00
CA VAL A 194 -8.12 5.15 1.41
C VAL A 194 -8.93 5.51 0.17
N ASP A 195 -8.27 5.52 -1.00
CA ASP A 195 -8.89 5.91 -2.27
C ASP A 195 -9.10 4.67 -3.16
N SER A 196 -10.29 4.53 -3.75
CA SER A 196 -10.56 3.41 -4.66
C SER A 196 -9.75 3.53 -5.97
N ASP A 197 -9.35 4.74 -6.36
CA ASP A 197 -8.38 4.94 -7.42
C ASP A 197 -6.98 4.58 -6.92
N TYR A 198 -6.58 3.34 -7.22
CA TYR A 198 -5.26 2.78 -6.91
C TYR A 198 -4.08 3.58 -7.50
N THR A 199 -4.32 4.62 -8.29
CA THR A 199 -3.27 5.50 -8.84
C THR A 199 -3.10 6.81 -8.06
N LYS A 200 -4.01 7.12 -7.13
CA LYS A 200 -3.83 8.18 -6.14
C LYS A 200 -3.06 7.63 -4.94
N ARG A 201 -2.24 8.50 -4.35
CA ARG A 201 -1.23 8.15 -3.35
C ARG A 201 -1.09 9.29 -2.36
N THR A 202 -0.70 8.97 -1.13
CA THR A 202 -0.32 9.98 -0.16
C THR A 202 1.17 10.31 -0.33
N ALA A 203 1.47 11.60 -0.54
CA ALA A 203 2.84 12.07 -0.61
C ALA A 203 3.51 12.03 0.79
N PRO A 204 4.80 11.65 0.89
CA PRO A 204 5.52 11.63 2.16
C PRO A 204 5.54 12.98 2.87
N GLU A 205 5.58 14.09 2.12
CA GLU A 205 5.56 15.45 2.69
C GLU A 205 4.29 15.68 3.52
N LYS A 206 3.13 15.19 3.03
CA LYS A 206 1.85 15.33 3.73
C LYS A 206 1.86 14.62 5.08
N VAL A 207 2.40 13.39 5.14
CA VAL A 207 2.46 12.66 6.42
C VAL A 207 3.46 13.27 7.39
N ILE A 208 4.59 13.78 6.88
CA ILE A 208 5.60 14.48 7.70
C ILE A 208 4.98 15.74 8.30
N ASP A 209 4.23 16.52 7.51
CA ASP A 209 3.55 17.73 8.00
C ASP A 209 2.51 17.40 9.07
N ILE A 210 1.74 16.32 8.90
CA ILE A 210 0.78 15.87 9.93
C ILE A 210 1.53 15.48 11.21
N LEU A 211 2.59 14.68 11.12
CA LEU A 211 3.39 14.28 12.27
C LEU A 211 3.93 15.48 13.05
N LYS A 212 4.48 16.49 12.36
CA LYS A 212 5.01 17.70 12.99
C LYS A 212 3.95 18.55 13.69
N ASN A 213 2.71 18.53 13.20
CA ASN A 213 1.60 19.29 13.79
C ASN A 213 0.87 18.54 14.92
N HIS A 214 1.15 17.25 15.10
CA HIS A 214 0.57 16.39 16.14
C HIS A 214 1.54 16.09 17.30
N GLN A 215 2.72 16.70 17.32
CA GLN A 215 3.70 16.64 18.42
C GLN A 215 3.36 17.58 19.57
#